data_AF-A0A4P5Z7F2-F1
#
_entry.id   AF-A0A4P5Z7F2-F1
#
_cell.length_a   1.000
_cell.length_b   1.000
_cell.length_c   1.000
_cell.angle_alpha   90.00
_cell.angle_beta   90.00
_cell.angle_gamma   90.00
#
_symmetry.space_group_name_H-M   'P 1'
#
loop_
_entity.id
_entity.type
_entity.pdbx_description
1 polymer ?
#
loop_
_entity_poly.entity_id
_entity_poly.type
_entity_poly.pdbx_seq_one_letter_code
_entity_poly.pdbx_strand_id
1 'polypeptide(L)'
;MATAAVIEPREGAAPRALTTRVKIVRGDGIPRELLGRELELAWQAPDRLRLAAEVDGQRYSLGRDGQELWALAAAKPFGVRGVPGVPRFSTAPEKLDATVLPPFKLGIPREQLALLPLLSKVELLPDETIGGEVCQVLRVTPLPPAVQAFKLPEGTLDVWIRQRDLLPARLGWSDGKGLQVVIEFQQLKLGEPLAAAAWKIPATTGGQVETVALGHVTRFLTVAIANLGAKIPTLGPATGERRVVATVGAGRLEMRDGTRVLFLKGTPEEMGAQHGQLMRKEVRNLVDRVLYGVGVGSSFPKGRWFFGEIEAAQQRLNPHMDERYLREMDALAQAAGVAREEARLANFFPELFHCSGFAVWGEATRGGRIFHGRVLDYLKGIGLEQNAVVMVMQPDRGHAWVNVGYAGFVGTVTAMNEKQIAIGEMGGRGEGQWDGKPMAQLLREVMEKAGTLDEAVEILRRGPRTCEYYYVISDGKTRRAVGIAATPAKFEVVLPNTSHPQLPHAIKDAVLLSAGDRYEALVARVKDGFGGLTEEGARDLMKRPVCMNSNIHSVLFAPDTLDFWVANADSQNVASHTRFTRYNLAELLGRAAPAGTEGAGK
;
A
#
# COMPACT_ATOMS: atom_id res chain seq x y z
N MET A 1 -33.66 21.86 7.59
CA MET A 1 -34.40 20.91 8.45
C MET A 1 -35.00 19.73 7.68
N ALA A 2 -35.59 19.91 6.48
CA ALA A 2 -36.16 18.80 5.70
C ALA A 2 -35.15 17.67 5.37
N THR A 3 -33.94 18.00 4.92
CA THR A 3 -32.88 17.01 4.59
C THR A 3 -32.37 16.23 5.82
N ALA A 4 -32.37 16.85 6.99
CA ALA A 4 -31.99 16.20 8.25
C ALA A 4 -33.06 15.19 8.74
N ALA A 5 -34.33 15.45 8.40
CA ALA A 5 -35.43 14.52 8.64
C ALA A 5 -35.42 13.33 7.67
N VAL A 6 -34.78 13.48 6.50
CA VAL A 6 -34.51 12.36 5.60
C VAL A 6 -33.51 11.44 6.26
N ILE A 7 -32.29 11.91 6.59
CA ILE A 7 -31.17 11.05 7.07
C ILE A 7 -31.44 10.38 8.43
N GLU A 8 -32.04 11.09 9.37
CA GLU A 8 -32.37 10.56 10.71
C GLU A 8 -33.85 10.80 11.03
N PRO A 9 -34.84 10.09 10.47
CA PRO A 9 -36.24 10.38 10.74
C PRO A 9 -36.55 10.37 12.25
N ARG A 10 -37.49 11.22 12.68
CA ARG A 10 -37.97 11.19 14.09
C ARG A 10 -38.54 9.80 14.38
N GLU A 11 -38.42 9.36 15.61
CA GLU A 11 -38.99 8.09 16.06
C GLU A 11 -40.49 8.04 15.73
N GLY A 12 -40.96 6.93 15.14
CA GLY A 12 -42.35 6.76 14.69
C GLY A 12 -42.71 7.40 13.34
N ALA A 13 -41.79 8.08 12.65
CA ALA A 13 -42.05 8.58 11.30
C ALA A 13 -42.15 7.44 10.27
N ALA A 14 -43.06 7.59 9.31
CA ALA A 14 -43.19 6.63 8.20
C ALA A 14 -41.87 6.55 7.40
N PRO A 15 -41.40 5.34 7.04
CA PRO A 15 -40.17 5.18 6.27
C PRO A 15 -40.33 5.82 4.88
N ARG A 16 -39.28 6.49 4.40
CA ARG A 16 -39.23 7.11 3.08
C ARG A 16 -37.92 6.76 2.39
N ALA A 17 -37.94 6.65 1.07
CA ALA A 17 -36.75 6.43 0.28
C ALA A 17 -36.39 7.67 -0.54
N LEU A 18 -35.10 7.96 -0.63
CA LEU A 18 -34.50 8.98 -1.47
C LEU A 18 -33.79 8.30 -2.64
N THR A 19 -34.06 8.75 -3.86
CA THR A 19 -33.35 8.27 -5.08
C THR A 19 -32.90 9.44 -5.92
N THR A 20 -31.68 9.37 -6.46
CA THR A 20 -31.11 10.41 -7.33
C THR A 20 -29.94 9.89 -8.16
N ARG A 21 -29.57 10.62 -9.20
CA ARG A 21 -28.24 10.53 -9.81
C ARG A 21 -27.44 11.76 -9.40
N VAL A 22 -26.26 11.55 -8.83
CA VAL A 22 -25.34 12.60 -8.44
C VAL A 22 -24.31 12.78 -9.54
N LYS A 23 -24.15 14.00 -10.04
CA LYS A 23 -23.13 14.34 -11.03
C LYS A 23 -22.17 15.38 -10.47
N ILE A 24 -20.87 15.14 -10.58
CA ILE A 24 -19.86 16.17 -10.24
C ILE A 24 -19.75 17.11 -11.44
N VAL A 25 -20.22 18.35 -11.28
CA VAL A 25 -20.25 19.36 -12.36
C VAL A 25 -19.09 20.36 -12.27
N ARG A 26 -18.43 20.43 -11.11
CA ARG A 26 -17.18 21.18 -10.90
C ARG A 26 -16.31 20.46 -9.88
N GLY A 27 -14.99 20.47 -10.09
CA GLY A 27 -14.04 19.71 -9.28
C GLY A 27 -12.62 20.27 -9.36
N ASP A 28 -12.44 21.51 -8.91
CA ASP A 28 -11.11 22.09 -8.72
C ASP A 28 -10.49 21.48 -7.45
N GLY A 29 -9.25 20.97 -7.53
CA GLY A 29 -8.56 20.36 -6.39
C GLY A 29 -8.94 18.90 -6.08
N ILE A 30 -9.79 18.26 -6.90
CA ILE A 30 -10.04 16.80 -6.86
C ILE A 30 -9.43 16.10 -8.10
N PRO A 31 -9.26 14.76 -8.08
CA PRO A 31 -8.82 14.02 -9.26
C PRO A 31 -9.73 14.29 -10.48
N ARG A 32 -9.12 14.60 -11.64
CA ARG A 32 -9.85 15.03 -12.85
C ARG A 32 -10.80 13.95 -13.38
N GLU A 33 -10.50 12.70 -13.07
CA GLU A 33 -11.25 11.51 -13.48
C GLU A 33 -12.65 11.44 -12.85
N LEU A 34 -12.88 12.19 -11.77
CA LEU A 34 -14.17 12.29 -11.08
C LEU A 34 -15.11 13.31 -11.73
N LEU A 35 -14.58 14.28 -12.48
CA LEU A 35 -15.42 15.32 -13.09
C LEU A 35 -16.32 14.72 -14.17
N GLY A 36 -17.61 15.07 -14.13
CA GLY A 36 -18.61 14.58 -15.08
C GLY A 36 -19.12 13.17 -14.81
N ARG A 37 -18.54 12.43 -13.85
CA ARG A 37 -19.02 11.10 -13.46
C ARG A 37 -20.40 11.17 -12.80
N GLU A 38 -21.22 10.17 -13.09
CA GLU A 38 -22.55 10.00 -12.52
C GLU A 38 -22.57 8.83 -11.53
N LEU A 39 -23.22 9.05 -10.38
CA LEU A 39 -23.43 8.08 -9.32
C LEU A 39 -24.92 7.94 -9.07
N GLU A 40 -25.48 6.76 -9.32
CA GLU A 40 -26.82 6.43 -8.87
C GLU A 40 -26.81 6.20 -7.36
N LEU A 41 -27.72 6.87 -6.65
CA LEU A 41 -27.87 6.78 -5.20
C LEU A 41 -29.33 6.45 -4.85
N ALA A 42 -29.52 5.42 -4.05
CA ALA A 42 -30.76 5.17 -3.32
C ALA A 42 -30.47 5.05 -1.84
N TRP A 43 -31.29 5.65 -0.99
CA TRP A 43 -31.06 5.73 0.44
C TRP A 43 -32.38 5.65 1.21
N GLN A 44 -32.38 4.94 2.34
CA GLN A 44 -33.52 4.83 3.25
C GLN A 44 -33.02 4.58 4.68
N ALA A 45 -33.42 5.41 5.64
CA ALA A 45 -33.16 5.16 7.06
C ALA A 45 -33.91 3.90 7.56
N PRO A 46 -33.40 3.16 8.56
CA PRO A 46 -32.13 3.20 9.27
C PRO A 46 -30.79 3.35 8.55
N ASP A 47 -30.70 2.50 7.54
CA ASP A 47 -29.54 1.63 7.38
C ASP A 47 -29.51 0.99 5.98
N ARG A 48 -30.26 1.56 5.04
CA ARG A 48 -30.30 1.11 3.66
C ARG A 48 -29.68 2.14 2.73
N LEU A 49 -28.77 1.67 1.90
CA LEU A 49 -28.04 2.47 0.92
C LEU A 49 -27.78 1.60 -0.30
N ARG A 50 -27.86 2.19 -1.48
CA ARG A 50 -27.37 1.59 -2.72
C ARG A 50 -26.68 2.65 -3.54
N LEU A 51 -25.47 2.36 -3.98
CA LEU A 51 -24.67 3.19 -4.86
C LEU A 51 -24.32 2.39 -6.11
N ALA A 52 -24.37 3.02 -7.29
CA ALA A 52 -23.88 2.42 -8.52
C ALA A 52 -23.27 3.47 -9.45
N ALA A 53 -22.14 3.17 -10.06
CA ALA A 53 -21.44 4.07 -10.98
C ALA A 53 -20.72 3.27 -12.08
N GLU A 54 -20.45 3.93 -13.21
CA GLU A 54 -19.55 3.42 -14.23
C GLU A 54 -18.14 4.01 -14.07
N VAL A 55 -17.16 3.11 -13.91
CA VAL A 55 -15.74 3.42 -13.81
C VAL A 55 -15.03 2.59 -14.88
N ASP A 56 -14.29 3.26 -15.76
CA ASP A 56 -13.51 2.64 -16.85
C ASP A 56 -14.30 1.63 -17.71
N GLY A 57 -15.55 1.97 -18.05
CA GLY A 57 -16.44 1.14 -18.86
C GLY A 57 -17.03 -0.05 -18.11
N GLN A 58 -16.84 -0.14 -16.79
CA GLN A 58 -17.41 -1.19 -15.95
C GLN A 58 -18.37 -0.60 -14.93
N ARG A 59 -19.54 -1.23 -14.78
CA ARG A 59 -20.50 -0.86 -13.76
C ARG A 59 -20.15 -1.54 -12.44
N TYR A 60 -19.92 -0.72 -11.42
CA TYR A 60 -19.76 -1.14 -10.03
C TYR A 60 -21.00 -0.74 -9.24
N SER A 61 -21.44 -1.63 -8.36
CA SER A 61 -22.52 -1.32 -7.42
C SER A 61 -22.17 -1.83 -6.03
N LEU A 62 -22.61 -1.10 -5.02
CA LEU A 62 -22.51 -1.50 -3.63
C LEU A 62 -23.79 -1.11 -2.89
N GLY A 63 -24.09 -1.83 -1.83
CA GLY A 63 -25.26 -1.52 -1.02
C GLY A 63 -25.15 -2.02 0.40
N ARG A 64 -26.10 -1.53 1.19
CA ARG A 64 -26.32 -1.89 2.58
C ARG A 64 -27.79 -2.23 2.76
N ASP A 65 -28.06 -3.34 3.43
CA ASP A 65 -29.40 -3.70 3.92
C ASP A 65 -29.28 -4.13 5.38
N GLY A 66 -29.51 -3.20 6.31
CA GLY A 66 -29.37 -3.46 7.73
C GLY A 66 -27.92 -3.73 8.14
N GLN A 67 -27.64 -4.98 8.53
CA GLN A 67 -26.32 -5.48 8.93
C GLN A 67 -25.55 -6.16 7.78
N GLU A 68 -26.11 -6.16 6.57
CA GLU A 68 -25.44 -6.68 5.37
C GLU A 68 -24.82 -5.55 4.56
N LEU A 69 -23.58 -5.74 4.11
CA LEU A 69 -22.97 -4.94 3.04
C LEU A 69 -22.73 -5.84 1.83
N TRP A 70 -22.95 -5.32 0.64
CA TRP A 70 -22.61 -6.03 -0.58
C TRP A 70 -21.95 -5.13 -1.61
N ALA A 71 -21.15 -5.73 -2.47
CA ALA A 71 -20.50 -5.07 -3.60
C ALA A 71 -20.45 -6.02 -4.80
N LEU A 72 -20.62 -5.48 -6.00
CA LEU A 72 -20.71 -6.24 -7.24
C LEU A 72 -20.01 -5.48 -8.38
N ALA A 73 -19.10 -6.16 -9.07
CA ALA A 73 -18.57 -5.74 -10.36
C ALA A 73 -19.36 -6.45 -11.47
N ALA A 74 -20.03 -5.71 -12.35
CA ALA A 74 -20.94 -6.34 -13.32
C ALA A 74 -20.23 -7.05 -14.49
N ALA A 75 -19.07 -6.53 -14.93
CA ALA A 75 -18.34 -7.03 -16.10
C ALA A 75 -17.64 -8.38 -15.87
N LYS A 76 -17.17 -8.63 -14.64
CA LYS A 76 -16.75 -9.94 -14.15
C LYS A 76 -17.70 -10.26 -13.00
N PRO A 77 -18.72 -11.11 -13.19
CA PRO A 77 -19.85 -11.20 -12.27
C PRO A 77 -19.42 -11.84 -10.94
N PHE A 78 -18.72 -11.06 -10.14
CA PHE A 78 -18.19 -11.41 -8.84
C PHE A 78 -18.75 -10.43 -7.83
N GLY A 79 -19.52 -10.99 -6.90
CA GLY A 79 -20.15 -10.27 -5.82
C GLY A 79 -19.56 -10.68 -4.49
N VAL A 80 -19.58 -9.77 -3.53
CA VAL A 80 -19.26 -10.04 -2.14
C VAL A 80 -20.45 -9.60 -1.31
N ARG A 81 -20.87 -10.45 -0.37
CA ARG A 81 -21.90 -10.21 0.63
C ARG A 81 -21.29 -10.35 2.02
N GLY A 82 -20.96 -9.24 2.65
CA GLY A 82 -20.46 -9.16 4.01
C GLY A 82 -21.60 -9.23 5.03
N VAL A 83 -21.53 -10.19 5.95
CA VAL A 83 -22.50 -10.38 7.04
C VAL A 83 -21.78 -10.70 8.36
N PRO A 84 -22.36 -10.35 9.53
CA PRO A 84 -21.79 -10.74 10.82
C PRO A 84 -21.97 -12.24 11.07
N GLY A 85 -21.25 -12.78 12.05
CA GLY A 85 -21.32 -14.19 12.44
C GLY A 85 -20.60 -15.17 11.51
N VAL A 86 -19.94 -14.68 10.46
CA VAL A 86 -19.08 -15.48 9.58
C VAL A 86 -17.66 -15.51 10.14
N PRO A 87 -16.96 -16.66 10.11
CA PRO A 87 -15.55 -16.71 10.46
C PRO A 87 -14.72 -15.68 9.70
N ARG A 88 -13.85 -14.97 10.40
CA ARG A 88 -12.94 -14.01 9.77
C ARG A 88 -11.81 -14.69 9.00
N PHE A 89 -11.36 -15.85 9.48
CA PHE A 89 -10.26 -16.60 8.92
C PHE A 89 -10.58 -18.09 8.97
N SER A 90 -10.25 -18.82 7.90
CA SER A 90 -10.40 -20.28 7.82
C SER A 90 -9.55 -21.02 8.88
N THR A 91 -8.41 -20.44 9.27
CA THR A 91 -7.49 -20.99 10.29
C THR A 91 -7.96 -20.76 11.73
N ALA A 92 -9.01 -19.95 11.93
CA ALA A 92 -9.58 -19.64 13.23
C ALA A 92 -11.13 -19.56 13.12
N PRO A 93 -11.80 -20.69 12.80
CA PRO A 93 -13.24 -20.72 12.56
C PRO A 93 -14.07 -20.28 13.77
N GLU A 94 -13.52 -20.35 14.97
CA GLU A 94 -14.13 -19.87 16.21
C GLU A 94 -14.17 -18.34 16.32
N LYS A 95 -13.32 -17.62 15.57
CA LYS A 95 -13.27 -16.15 15.57
C LYS A 95 -14.32 -15.60 14.59
N LEU A 96 -15.58 -15.71 14.99
CA LEU A 96 -16.71 -15.15 14.25
C LEU A 96 -16.64 -13.62 14.22
N ASP A 97 -17.03 -13.05 13.09
CA ASP A 97 -17.13 -11.61 12.94
C ASP A 97 -18.25 -11.02 13.79
N ALA A 98 -17.90 -10.12 14.70
CA ALA A 98 -18.82 -9.42 15.58
C ALA A 98 -19.09 -7.97 15.13
N THR A 99 -18.73 -7.61 13.89
CA THR A 99 -18.94 -6.26 13.36
C THR A 99 -20.43 -5.91 13.35
N VAL A 100 -20.77 -4.76 13.92
CA VAL A 100 -22.13 -4.20 13.92
C VAL A 100 -22.10 -2.87 13.19
N LEU A 101 -22.99 -2.71 12.21
CA LEU A 101 -23.17 -1.44 11.51
C LEU A 101 -24.17 -0.58 12.26
N PRO A 102 -23.77 0.57 12.81
CA PRO A 102 -24.72 1.50 13.40
C PRO A 102 -25.66 2.05 12.31
N PRO A 103 -26.88 2.49 12.66
CA PRO A 103 -27.70 3.31 11.79
C PRO A 103 -26.93 4.49 11.19
N PHE A 104 -27.34 4.95 10.02
CA PHE A 104 -26.82 6.20 9.48
C PHE A 104 -27.16 7.35 10.42
N LYS A 105 -26.16 8.19 10.69
CA LYS A 105 -26.30 9.38 11.53
C LYS A 105 -25.80 10.61 10.80
N LEU A 106 -26.37 11.76 11.14
CA LEU A 106 -25.89 13.07 10.74
C LEU A 106 -24.52 13.29 11.39
N GLY A 107 -23.58 13.88 10.62
CA GLY A 107 -22.26 14.23 11.14
C GLY A 107 -22.28 15.35 12.20
N ILE A 108 -23.43 16.01 12.37
CA ILE A 108 -23.69 17.08 13.34
C ILE A 108 -25.01 16.74 14.05
N PRO A 109 -25.06 16.73 15.40
CA PRO A 109 -26.29 16.55 16.16
C PRO A 109 -27.40 17.51 15.73
N ARG A 110 -28.66 17.07 15.82
CA ARG A 110 -29.83 17.84 15.39
C ARG A 110 -29.96 19.18 16.10
N GLU A 111 -29.62 19.19 17.39
CA GLU A 111 -29.62 20.38 18.23
C GLU A 111 -28.59 21.40 17.73
N GLN A 112 -27.41 20.94 17.32
CA GLN A 112 -26.35 21.79 16.76
C GLN A 112 -26.72 22.27 15.35
N LEU A 113 -27.34 21.42 14.52
CA LEU A 113 -27.86 21.82 13.20
C LEU A 113 -28.91 22.93 13.31
N ALA A 114 -29.73 22.94 14.36
CA ALA A 114 -30.72 23.99 14.59
C ALA A 114 -30.08 25.34 14.93
N LEU A 115 -28.87 25.35 15.49
CA LEU A 115 -28.11 26.56 15.82
C LEU A 115 -27.29 27.11 14.64
N LEU A 116 -27.05 26.31 13.59
CA LEU A 116 -26.21 26.72 12.46
C LEU A 116 -26.64 28.03 11.78
N PRO A 117 -27.93 28.34 11.58
CA PRO A 117 -28.33 29.62 10.99
C PRO A 117 -27.92 30.84 11.83
N LEU A 118 -27.83 30.70 13.16
CA LEU A 118 -27.39 31.77 14.07
C LEU A 118 -25.86 31.89 14.13
N LEU A 119 -25.17 30.79 13.84
CA LEU A 119 -23.71 30.65 13.93
C LEU A 119 -23.04 30.65 12.55
N SER A 120 -23.76 31.03 11.50
CA SER A 120 -23.25 31.13 10.14
C SER A 120 -23.72 32.43 9.50
N LYS A 121 -22.87 33.01 8.65
CA LYS A 121 -23.32 34.03 7.71
C LYS A 121 -24.07 33.34 6.58
N VAL A 122 -25.32 33.72 6.37
CA VAL A 122 -26.17 33.21 5.28
C VAL A 122 -26.44 34.36 4.32
N GLU A 123 -26.03 34.18 3.06
CA GLU A 123 -26.25 35.14 1.98
C GLU A 123 -27.23 34.53 0.98
N LEU A 124 -28.28 35.28 0.66
CA LEU A 124 -29.20 34.95 -0.44
C LEU A 124 -28.57 35.44 -1.74
N LEU A 125 -28.28 34.51 -2.65
CA LEU A 125 -27.78 34.78 -3.99
C LEU A 125 -28.94 34.83 -4.99
N PRO A 126 -28.75 35.37 -6.20
CA PRO A 126 -29.78 35.35 -7.24
C PRO A 126 -30.29 33.93 -7.51
N ASP A 127 -31.58 33.80 -7.73
CA ASP A 127 -32.19 32.53 -8.10
C ASP A 127 -31.57 31.99 -9.40
N GLU A 128 -31.40 30.67 -9.47
CA GLU A 128 -30.84 29.99 -10.64
C GLU A 128 -31.74 28.85 -11.09
N THR A 129 -31.82 28.62 -12.40
CA THR A 129 -32.56 27.49 -12.97
C THR A 129 -31.64 26.30 -13.20
N ILE A 130 -31.85 25.21 -12.45
CA ILE A 130 -31.07 23.98 -12.56
C ILE A 130 -31.96 22.85 -13.09
N GLY A 131 -31.61 22.29 -14.25
CA GLY A 131 -32.38 21.18 -14.84
C GLY A 131 -33.86 21.49 -15.10
N GLY A 132 -34.19 22.77 -15.35
CA GLY A 132 -35.56 23.25 -15.54
C GLY A 132 -36.28 23.69 -14.25
N GLU A 133 -35.66 23.55 -13.08
CA GLU A 133 -36.23 23.92 -11.78
C GLU A 133 -35.66 25.26 -11.29
N VAL A 134 -36.52 26.19 -10.91
CA VAL A 134 -36.11 27.43 -10.25
C VAL A 134 -35.66 27.12 -8.82
N CYS A 135 -34.43 27.50 -8.50
CA CYS A 135 -33.80 27.24 -7.22
C CYS A 135 -33.46 28.54 -6.50
N GLN A 136 -33.82 28.60 -5.22
CA GLN A 136 -33.28 29.60 -4.30
C GLN A 136 -31.84 29.21 -3.95
N VAL A 137 -30.90 30.15 -4.08
CA VAL A 137 -29.48 29.89 -3.86
C VAL A 137 -29.03 30.54 -2.55
N LEU A 138 -28.53 29.73 -1.62
CA LEU A 138 -28.01 30.18 -0.34
C LEU A 138 -26.53 29.88 -0.23
N ARG A 139 -25.72 30.88 0.10
CA ARG A 139 -24.33 30.71 0.52
C ARG A 139 -24.24 30.75 2.03
N VAL A 140 -23.70 29.68 2.61
CA VAL A 140 -23.55 29.51 4.06
C VAL A 140 -22.06 29.48 4.40
N THR A 141 -21.63 30.43 5.23
CA THR A 141 -20.26 30.50 5.75
C THR A 141 -20.28 30.37 7.27
N PRO A 142 -19.81 29.24 7.84
CA PRO A 142 -19.76 29.08 9.30
C PRO A 142 -18.88 30.14 9.95
N LEU A 143 -19.33 30.74 11.05
CA LEU A 143 -18.50 31.67 11.83
C LEU A 143 -17.40 30.90 12.59
N PRO A 144 -16.25 31.53 12.92
CA PRO A 144 -15.17 30.85 13.63
C PRO A 144 -15.59 30.10 14.91
N PRO A 145 -16.51 30.63 15.76
CA PRO A 145 -17.01 29.88 16.92
C PRO A 145 -17.74 28.59 16.54
N ALA A 146 -18.47 28.57 15.41
CA ALA A 146 -19.17 27.39 14.91
C ALA A 146 -18.19 26.33 14.39
N VAL A 147 -17.18 26.77 13.64
CA VAL A 147 -16.07 25.94 13.14
C VAL A 147 -15.39 25.24 14.32
N GLN A 148 -15.08 25.98 15.38
CA GLN A 148 -14.43 25.42 16.56
C GLN A 148 -15.36 24.51 17.37
N ALA A 149 -16.57 24.96 17.70
CA ALA A 149 -17.49 24.27 18.60
C ALA A 149 -18.04 22.98 18.00
N PHE A 150 -18.35 22.98 16.69
CA PHE A 150 -18.95 21.85 15.99
C PHE A 150 -17.94 21.10 15.10
N LYS A 151 -16.66 21.51 15.12
CA LYS A 151 -15.58 20.95 14.28
C LYS A 151 -15.93 20.94 12.79
N LEU A 152 -16.59 22.01 12.33
CA LEU A 152 -16.95 22.15 10.92
C LEU A 152 -15.69 22.43 10.09
N PRO A 153 -15.65 22.01 8.82
CA PRO A 153 -14.58 22.45 7.93
C PRO A 153 -14.67 23.97 7.70
N GLU A 154 -13.52 24.63 7.61
CA GLU A 154 -13.43 26.03 7.16
C GLU A 154 -13.80 26.10 5.67
N GLY A 155 -14.71 26.99 5.31
CA GLY A 155 -15.11 27.18 3.92
C GLY A 155 -16.52 27.73 3.75
N THR A 156 -16.99 27.71 2.52
CA THR A 156 -18.34 28.15 2.13
C THR A 156 -19.11 27.00 1.49
N LEU A 157 -20.36 26.82 1.94
CA LEU A 157 -21.32 25.88 1.37
C LEU A 157 -22.39 26.65 0.60
N ASP A 158 -22.45 26.44 -0.71
CA ASP A 158 -23.53 26.93 -1.56
C ASP A 158 -24.60 25.83 -1.72
N VAL A 159 -25.87 26.18 -1.53
CA VAL A 159 -27.01 25.25 -1.60
C VAL A 159 -28.06 25.81 -2.55
N TRP A 160 -28.38 25.07 -3.60
CA TRP A 160 -29.47 25.38 -4.53
C TRP A 160 -30.70 24.58 -4.11
N ILE A 161 -31.73 25.25 -3.62
CA ILE A 161 -32.94 24.64 -3.06
C ILE A 161 -34.08 24.83 -4.06
N ARG A 162 -34.67 23.73 -4.55
CA ARG A 162 -35.83 23.81 -5.46
C ARG A 162 -37.01 24.46 -4.76
N GLN A 163 -37.59 25.49 -5.36
CA GLN A 163 -38.73 26.20 -4.75
C GLN A 163 -39.98 25.32 -4.63
N ARG A 164 -40.14 24.32 -5.51
CA ARG A 164 -41.33 23.43 -5.52
C ARG A 164 -41.46 22.49 -4.32
N ASP A 165 -40.34 21.99 -3.81
CA ASP A 165 -40.32 20.85 -2.86
C ASP A 165 -39.22 20.94 -1.80
N LEU A 166 -38.44 22.03 -1.82
CA LEU A 166 -37.36 22.33 -0.89
C LEU A 166 -36.23 21.28 -0.85
N LEU A 167 -36.14 20.43 -1.88
CA LEU A 167 -35.03 19.49 -2.03
C LEU A 167 -33.85 20.16 -2.75
N PRO A 168 -32.60 19.74 -2.46
CA PRO A 168 -31.43 20.34 -3.09
C PRO A 168 -31.31 19.92 -4.56
N ALA A 169 -31.10 20.89 -5.46
CA ALA A 169 -30.70 20.63 -6.85
C ALA A 169 -29.18 20.55 -6.99
N ARG A 170 -28.43 21.35 -6.22
CA ARG A 170 -26.96 21.35 -6.18
C ARG A 170 -26.43 21.62 -4.78
N LEU A 171 -25.20 21.14 -4.53
CA LEU A 171 -24.38 21.53 -3.40
C LEU A 171 -22.99 21.90 -3.90
N GLY A 172 -22.49 23.07 -3.49
CA GLY A 172 -21.16 23.56 -3.77
C GLY A 172 -20.36 23.72 -2.49
N TRP A 173 -19.13 23.22 -2.46
CA TRP A 173 -18.19 23.43 -1.36
C TRP A 173 -16.93 24.11 -1.88
N SER A 174 -16.45 25.12 -1.15
CA SER A 174 -15.16 25.77 -1.39
C SER A 174 -14.42 25.96 -0.07
N ASP A 175 -13.15 25.58 -0.03
CA ASP A 175 -12.29 25.78 1.15
C ASP A 175 -11.50 27.12 1.11
N GLY A 176 -11.62 27.87 0.02
CA GLY A 176 -10.84 29.10 -0.22
C GLY A 176 -9.35 28.88 -0.42
N LYS A 177 -8.88 27.63 -0.45
CA LYS A 177 -7.47 27.20 -0.57
C LYS A 177 -7.23 26.38 -1.85
N GLY A 178 -8.17 26.41 -2.79
CA GLY A 178 -8.08 25.81 -4.12
C GLY A 178 -8.91 24.54 -4.31
N LEU A 179 -9.61 24.04 -3.28
CA LEU A 179 -10.62 23.00 -3.43
C LEU A 179 -11.98 23.65 -3.69
N GLN A 180 -12.57 23.36 -4.85
CA GLN A 180 -13.94 23.77 -5.17
C GLN A 180 -14.68 22.64 -5.88
N VAL A 181 -15.70 22.10 -5.22
CA VAL A 181 -16.49 20.98 -5.73
C VAL A 181 -17.95 21.38 -5.80
N VAL A 182 -18.60 21.11 -6.94
CA VAL A 182 -20.06 21.27 -7.08
C VAL A 182 -20.64 19.95 -7.57
N ILE A 183 -21.61 19.45 -6.81
CA ILE A 183 -22.40 18.27 -7.16
C ILE A 183 -23.82 18.69 -7.52
N GLU A 184 -24.37 18.04 -8.54
CA GLU A 184 -25.74 18.21 -9.01
C GLU A 184 -26.55 16.95 -8.75
N PHE A 185 -27.76 17.11 -8.22
CA PHE A 185 -28.72 16.05 -7.99
C PHE A 185 -29.74 16.00 -9.12
N GLN A 186 -29.57 15.03 -10.00
CA GLN A 186 -30.48 14.77 -11.10
C GLN A 186 -31.59 13.83 -10.65
N GLN A 187 -32.82 14.14 -11.08
CA GLN A 187 -34.01 13.33 -10.82
C GLN A 187 -34.21 12.99 -9.32
N LEU A 188 -33.79 13.88 -8.41
CA LEU A 188 -33.93 13.69 -6.97
C LEU A 188 -35.39 13.60 -6.55
N LYS A 189 -35.77 12.46 -5.96
CA LYS A 189 -37.10 12.15 -5.45
C LYS A 189 -37.03 11.65 -4.01
N LEU A 190 -38.01 12.04 -3.21
CA LEU A 190 -38.23 11.56 -1.85
C LEU A 190 -39.66 11.02 -1.76
N GLY A 191 -39.84 9.72 -1.65
CA GLY A 191 -41.15 9.07 -1.76
C GLY A 191 -41.31 7.87 -0.84
N GLU A 192 -42.25 7.00 -1.22
CA GLU A 192 -42.50 5.72 -0.56
C GLU A 192 -41.24 4.84 -0.48
N PRO A 193 -41.14 3.93 0.51
CA PRO A 193 -40.06 2.96 0.60
C PRO A 193 -39.88 2.17 -0.69
N LEU A 194 -38.63 1.86 -1.03
CA LEU A 194 -38.36 0.93 -2.13
C LEU A 194 -38.66 -0.51 -1.69
N ALA A 195 -39.10 -1.34 -2.65
CA ALA A 195 -39.29 -2.77 -2.44
C ALA A 195 -38.02 -3.44 -1.88
N ALA A 196 -38.18 -4.48 -1.05
CA ALA A 196 -37.06 -5.15 -0.39
C ALA A 196 -35.96 -5.62 -1.37
N ALA A 197 -36.35 -6.09 -2.55
CA ALA A 197 -35.43 -6.53 -3.61
C ALA A 197 -34.48 -5.43 -4.11
N ALA A 198 -34.86 -4.14 -3.99
CA ALA A 198 -34.02 -3.03 -4.43
C ALA A 198 -32.74 -2.88 -3.60
N TRP A 199 -32.72 -3.42 -2.38
CA TRP A 199 -31.62 -3.33 -1.42
C TRP A 199 -30.73 -4.57 -1.39
N LYS A 200 -31.12 -5.64 -2.10
CA LYS A 200 -30.33 -6.87 -2.21
C LYS A 200 -29.31 -6.76 -3.34
N ILE A 201 -28.24 -7.55 -3.23
CA ILE A 201 -27.28 -7.71 -4.33
C ILE A 201 -28.03 -8.18 -5.59
N PRO A 202 -27.84 -7.53 -6.74
CA PRO A 202 -28.49 -7.97 -7.98
C PRO A 202 -28.10 -9.40 -8.36
N ALA A 203 -29.04 -10.17 -8.91
CA ALA A 203 -28.75 -11.49 -9.45
C ALA A 203 -27.76 -11.39 -10.62
N THR A 204 -26.74 -12.23 -10.61
CA THR A 204 -25.71 -12.26 -11.65
C THR A 204 -25.82 -13.54 -12.47
N THR A 205 -25.95 -13.44 -13.79
CA THR A 205 -25.90 -14.61 -14.69
C THR A 205 -24.47 -15.15 -14.74
N GLY A 206 -24.28 -16.41 -14.31
CA GLY A 206 -22.96 -17.06 -14.30
C GLY A 206 -21.95 -16.49 -13.30
N GLY A 207 -22.41 -15.67 -12.36
CA GLY A 207 -21.57 -15.03 -11.36
C GLY A 207 -21.53 -15.72 -10.01
N GLN A 208 -20.43 -15.52 -9.28
CA GLN A 208 -20.23 -16.01 -7.93
C GLN A 208 -20.41 -14.88 -6.92
N VAL A 209 -21.29 -15.08 -5.93
CA VAL A 209 -21.44 -14.17 -4.79
C VAL A 209 -20.88 -14.85 -3.55
N GLU A 210 -19.76 -14.32 -3.05
CA GLU A 210 -19.10 -14.83 -1.86
C GLU A 210 -19.71 -14.24 -0.59
N THR A 211 -20.08 -15.10 0.37
CA THR A 211 -20.49 -14.63 1.70
C THR A 211 -19.26 -14.55 2.60
N VAL A 212 -18.97 -13.37 3.12
CA VAL A 212 -17.72 -13.07 3.84
C VAL A 212 -18.00 -12.35 5.17
N ALA A 213 -16.98 -12.25 6.01
CA ALA A 213 -17.04 -11.41 7.22
C ALA A 213 -17.30 -9.94 6.87
N LEU A 214 -18.33 -9.35 7.46
CA LEU A 214 -18.65 -7.93 7.35
C LEU A 214 -17.48 -7.01 7.75
N GLY A 215 -16.70 -7.40 8.74
CA GLY A 215 -15.47 -6.74 9.17
C GLY A 215 -14.45 -6.56 8.04
N HIS A 216 -14.41 -7.46 7.06
CA HIS A 216 -13.49 -7.36 5.93
C HIS A 216 -13.95 -6.27 4.95
N VAL A 217 -15.25 -6.22 4.66
CA VAL A 217 -15.84 -5.22 3.77
C VAL A 217 -15.79 -3.82 4.40
N THR A 218 -16.11 -3.70 5.69
CA THR A 218 -16.06 -2.41 6.41
C THR A 218 -14.65 -1.84 6.50
N ARG A 219 -13.64 -2.67 6.76
CA ARG A 219 -12.22 -2.23 6.74
C ARG A 219 -11.77 -1.83 5.34
N PHE A 220 -12.16 -2.57 4.30
CA PHE A 220 -11.89 -2.16 2.92
C PHE A 220 -12.45 -0.76 2.63
N LEU A 221 -13.73 -0.51 2.96
CA LEU A 221 -14.34 0.81 2.77
C LEU A 221 -13.62 1.90 3.56
N THR A 222 -13.22 1.60 4.80
CA THR A 222 -12.47 2.54 5.65
C THR A 222 -11.12 2.91 5.02
N VAL A 223 -10.36 1.93 4.53
CA VAL A 223 -9.08 2.14 3.87
C VAL A 223 -9.25 2.86 2.53
N ALA A 224 -10.26 2.49 1.73
CA ALA A 224 -10.56 3.12 0.46
C ALA A 224 -10.85 4.63 0.64
N ILE A 225 -11.64 5.00 1.66
CA ILE A 225 -11.92 6.40 1.99
C ILE A 225 -10.65 7.11 2.45
N ALA A 226 -9.85 6.49 3.34
CA ALA A 226 -8.61 7.07 3.83
C ALA A 226 -7.59 7.35 2.70
N ASN A 227 -7.64 6.59 1.61
CA ASN A 227 -6.75 6.77 0.45
C ASN A 227 -7.08 7.97 -0.41
N LEU A 228 -8.34 8.43 -0.47
CA LEU A 228 -8.77 9.52 -1.37
C LEU A 228 -8.08 10.86 -1.10
N GLY A 229 -7.45 11.04 0.07
CA GLY A 229 -6.73 12.27 0.43
C GLY A 229 -5.32 12.04 1.00
N ALA A 230 -4.81 10.81 0.95
CA ALA A 230 -3.49 10.50 1.51
C ALA A 230 -2.38 11.19 0.72
N LYS A 231 -1.63 12.09 1.39
CA LYS A 231 -0.43 12.71 0.83
C LYS A 231 0.81 12.27 1.59
N ILE A 232 1.87 11.96 0.85
CA ILE A 232 3.22 11.72 1.38
C ILE A 232 4.06 12.92 0.95
N PRO A 233 4.61 13.69 1.90
CA PRO A 233 5.42 14.85 1.58
C PRO A 233 6.75 14.42 0.94
N THR A 234 7.25 15.24 0.03
CA THR A 234 8.61 15.10 -0.50
C THR A 234 9.61 15.41 0.60
N LEU A 235 10.60 14.54 0.73
CA LEU A 235 11.65 14.67 1.73
C LEU A 235 12.60 15.81 1.34
N GLY A 236 12.80 16.78 2.25
CA GLY A 236 13.76 17.87 2.06
C GLY A 236 15.22 17.40 2.02
N PRO A 237 16.20 18.30 1.84
CA PRO A 237 17.62 17.96 1.84
C PRO A 237 18.08 17.33 3.17
N ALA A 238 19.20 16.61 3.14
CA ALA A 238 19.80 16.02 4.35
C ALA A 238 20.19 17.14 5.34
N THR A 239 19.82 16.98 6.61
CA THR A 239 20.10 17.97 7.67
C THR A 239 21.17 17.48 8.64
N GLY A 240 21.49 16.18 8.63
CA GLY A 240 22.31 15.53 9.65
C GLY A 240 21.55 15.26 10.94
N GLU A 241 20.23 15.48 10.98
CA GLU A 241 19.42 15.28 12.18
C GLU A 241 19.32 13.79 12.52
N ARG A 242 19.62 13.46 13.77
CA ARG A 242 19.39 12.13 14.34
C ARG A 242 18.76 12.24 15.70
N ARG A 243 17.65 11.54 15.92
CA ARG A 243 17.01 11.44 17.24
C ARG A 243 16.51 10.04 17.51
N VAL A 244 16.68 9.58 18.75
CA VAL A 244 16.00 8.38 19.25
C VAL A 244 14.56 8.76 19.55
N VAL A 245 13.60 8.04 18.98
CA VAL A 245 12.17 8.24 19.19
C VAL A 245 11.69 7.44 20.40
N ALA A 246 12.09 6.17 20.46
CA ALA A 246 11.66 5.24 21.51
C ALA A 246 12.62 4.04 21.61
N THR A 247 12.59 3.38 22.76
CA THR A 247 13.36 2.16 23.06
C THR A 247 12.45 1.14 23.73
N VAL A 248 12.60 -0.14 23.38
CA VAL A 248 11.88 -1.26 24.00
C VAL A 248 12.85 -2.44 24.09
N GLY A 249 13.14 -2.93 25.31
CA GLY A 249 14.15 -3.97 25.48
C GLY A 249 15.49 -3.59 24.84
N ALA A 250 16.03 -4.46 23.98
CA ALA A 250 17.24 -4.19 23.20
C ALA A 250 16.99 -3.44 21.87
N GLY A 251 15.72 -3.18 21.53
CA GLY A 251 15.31 -2.50 20.31
C GLY A 251 15.17 -1.00 20.49
N ARG A 252 15.33 -0.25 19.40
CA ARG A 252 15.12 1.21 19.38
C ARG A 252 14.65 1.70 18.02
N LEU A 253 13.87 2.77 18.02
CA LEU A 253 13.47 3.50 16.81
C LEU A 253 14.18 4.85 16.79
N GLU A 254 14.80 5.18 15.66
CA GLU A 254 15.42 6.47 15.40
C GLU A 254 14.75 7.16 14.22
N MET A 255 14.71 8.50 14.25
CA MET A 255 14.54 9.32 13.05
C MET A 255 15.90 9.82 12.59
N ARG A 256 16.16 9.74 11.28
CA ARG A 256 17.35 10.28 10.62
C ARG A 256 16.95 11.06 9.38
N ASP A 257 17.18 12.37 9.37
CA ASP A 257 16.78 13.24 8.25
C ASP A 257 15.35 12.96 7.74
N GLY A 258 14.37 12.83 8.63
CA GLY A 258 12.96 12.54 8.27
C GLY A 258 12.65 11.10 7.84
N THR A 259 13.60 10.17 7.92
CA THR A 259 13.40 8.73 7.67
C THR A 259 13.49 7.92 8.97
N ARG A 260 12.88 6.72 9.00
CA ARG A 260 12.86 5.84 10.18
C ARG A 260 13.95 4.77 10.10
N VAL A 261 14.70 4.59 11.18
CA VAL A 261 15.65 3.49 11.36
C VAL A 261 15.28 2.70 12.61
N LEU A 262 14.87 1.45 12.43
CA LEU A 262 14.45 0.55 13.50
C LEU A 262 15.56 -0.46 13.77
N PHE A 263 16.00 -0.57 15.02
CA PHE A 263 16.98 -1.56 15.46
C PHE A 263 16.23 -2.63 16.24
N LEU A 264 16.41 -3.89 15.83
CA LEU A 264 15.82 -5.07 16.45
C LEU A 264 16.93 -6.02 16.85
N LYS A 265 16.87 -6.55 18.07
CA LYS A 265 17.91 -7.46 18.59
C LYS A 265 17.33 -8.51 19.52
N GLY A 266 17.78 -9.75 19.34
CA GLY A 266 17.44 -10.86 20.24
C GLY A 266 16.86 -12.08 19.54
N THR A 267 16.08 -12.86 20.28
CA THR A 267 15.32 -14.00 19.74
C THR A 267 14.22 -13.52 18.79
N PRO A 268 13.63 -14.43 17.98
CA PRO A 268 12.48 -14.09 17.12
C PRO A 268 11.35 -13.39 17.89
N GLU A 269 11.00 -13.86 19.08
CA GLU A 269 9.97 -13.25 19.92
C GLU A 269 10.35 -11.85 20.41
N GLU A 270 11.61 -11.67 20.83
CA GLU A 270 12.10 -10.36 21.29
C GLU A 270 12.08 -9.34 20.14
N MET A 271 12.58 -9.73 18.97
CA MET A 271 12.58 -8.87 17.78
C MET A 271 11.17 -8.54 17.31
N GLY A 272 10.27 -9.53 17.28
CA GLY A 272 8.87 -9.34 16.93
C GLY A 272 8.16 -8.38 17.90
N ALA A 273 8.35 -8.58 19.21
CA ALA A 273 7.77 -7.73 20.24
C ALA A 273 8.30 -6.28 20.16
N GLN A 274 9.61 -6.11 19.97
CA GLN A 274 10.24 -4.80 19.78
C GLN A 274 9.65 -4.07 18.56
N HIS A 275 9.56 -4.76 17.43
CA HIS A 275 9.02 -4.21 16.19
C HIS A 275 7.55 -3.80 16.35
N GLY A 276 6.71 -4.69 16.89
CA GLY A 276 5.30 -4.41 17.09
C GLY A 276 5.02 -3.28 18.09
N GLN A 277 5.86 -3.11 19.13
CA GLN A 277 5.70 -2.00 20.09
C GLN A 277 6.19 -0.67 19.54
N LEU A 278 7.40 -0.64 18.95
CA LEU A 278 8.02 0.58 18.45
C LEU A 278 7.32 1.16 17.22
N MET A 279 6.69 0.30 16.41
CA MET A 279 6.04 0.67 15.15
C MET A 279 4.55 0.34 15.13
N ARG A 280 3.89 0.31 16.30
CA ARG A 280 2.49 -0.15 16.46
C ARG A 280 1.51 0.47 15.45
N LYS A 281 1.59 1.78 15.24
CA LYS A 281 0.67 2.49 14.34
C LYS A 281 0.92 2.12 12.88
N GLU A 282 2.19 2.10 12.48
CA GLU A 282 2.63 1.78 11.14
C GLU A 282 2.35 0.32 10.78
N VAL A 283 2.54 -0.62 11.72
CA VAL A 283 2.20 -2.04 11.54
C VAL A 283 0.69 -2.22 11.27
N ARG A 284 -0.17 -1.60 12.10
CA ARG A 284 -1.63 -1.64 11.90
C ARG A 284 -2.02 -1.06 10.55
N ASN A 285 -1.44 0.10 10.22
CA ASN A 285 -1.70 0.78 8.96
C ASN A 285 -1.27 -0.07 7.75
N LEU A 286 -0.11 -0.71 7.81
CA LEU A 286 0.36 -1.59 6.75
C LEU A 286 -0.59 -2.78 6.57
N VAL A 287 -0.94 -3.47 7.65
CA VAL A 287 -1.87 -4.62 7.62
C VAL A 287 -3.21 -4.22 7.02
N ASP A 288 -3.76 -3.07 7.45
CA ASP A 288 -5.00 -2.53 6.90
C ASP A 288 -4.91 -2.28 5.39
N ARG A 289 -3.86 -1.59 4.95
CA ARG A 289 -3.67 -1.24 3.54
C ARG A 289 -3.44 -2.47 2.67
N VAL A 290 -2.64 -3.43 3.12
CA VAL A 290 -2.28 -4.61 2.34
C VAL A 290 -3.44 -5.59 2.25
N LEU A 291 -4.02 -6.03 3.36
CA LEU A 291 -5.06 -7.06 3.36
C LEU A 291 -6.42 -6.51 2.94
N TYR A 292 -6.79 -5.34 3.47
CA TYR A 292 -8.13 -4.79 3.26
C TYR A 292 -8.16 -3.80 2.12
N GLY A 293 -7.16 -2.92 1.97
CA GLY A 293 -7.09 -2.02 0.82
C GLY A 293 -6.83 -2.76 -0.49
N VAL A 294 -5.65 -3.34 -0.62
CA VAL A 294 -5.22 -4.03 -1.85
C VAL A 294 -5.86 -5.40 -1.98
N GLY A 295 -5.81 -6.22 -0.92
CA GLY A 295 -6.31 -7.58 -0.94
C GLY A 295 -7.78 -7.66 -1.34
N VAL A 296 -8.68 -7.12 -0.52
CA VAL A 296 -10.12 -7.09 -0.84
C VAL A 296 -10.38 -6.37 -2.17
N GLY A 297 -9.72 -5.23 -2.43
CA GLY A 297 -9.83 -4.52 -3.70
C GLY A 297 -9.48 -5.36 -4.93
N SER A 298 -8.47 -6.23 -4.83
CA SER A 298 -8.03 -7.14 -5.91
C SER A 298 -9.04 -8.24 -6.22
N SER A 299 -9.99 -8.50 -5.31
CA SER A 299 -10.98 -9.57 -5.48
C SER A 299 -11.92 -9.29 -6.65
N PHE A 300 -12.29 -8.02 -6.86
CA PHE A 300 -13.19 -7.61 -7.95
C PHE A 300 -12.60 -7.81 -9.35
N PRO A 301 -11.38 -7.29 -9.66
CA PRO A 301 -10.77 -7.55 -10.96
C PRO A 301 -10.32 -9.01 -11.13
N LYS A 302 -9.99 -9.76 -10.05
CA LYS A 302 -9.64 -11.19 -10.14
C LYS A 302 -10.86 -12.10 -10.26
N GLY A 303 -12.03 -11.65 -9.80
CA GLY A 303 -13.25 -12.46 -9.72
C GLY A 303 -13.20 -13.57 -8.67
N ARG A 304 -12.36 -13.41 -7.63
CA ARG A 304 -12.08 -14.42 -6.60
C ARG A 304 -11.82 -13.75 -5.27
N TRP A 305 -12.23 -14.37 -4.16
CA TRP A 305 -12.07 -13.77 -2.84
C TRP A 305 -10.63 -13.86 -2.33
N PHE A 306 -10.03 -12.70 -2.08
CA PHE A 306 -8.62 -12.59 -1.69
C PHE A 306 -8.24 -13.38 -0.44
N PHE A 307 -9.04 -13.33 0.64
CA PHE A 307 -8.70 -14.07 1.87
C PHE A 307 -8.68 -15.58 1.61
N GLY A 308 -9.58 -16.10 0.77
CA GLY A 308 -9.53 -17.50 0.34
C GLY A 308 -8.23 -17.83 -0.41
N GLU A 309 -7.80 -16.97 -1.33
CA GLU A 309 -6.53 -17.16 -2.06
C GLU A 309 -5.32 -17.12 -1.13
N ILE A 310 -5.19 -16.12 -0.27
CA ILE A 310 -4.01 -15.96 0.58
C ILE A 310 -3.96 -16.98 1.71
N GLU A 311 -5.10 -17.47 2.21
CA GLU A 311 -5.14 -18.57 3.17
C GLU A 311 -4.78 -19.91 2.52
N ALA A 312 -5.19 -20.15 1.27
CA ALA A 312 -4.76 -21.31 0.50
C ALA A 312 -3.24 -21.27 0.21
N ALA A 313 -2.70 -20.08 -0.08
CA ALA A 313 -1.26 -19.88 -0.19
C ALA A 313 -0.57 -20.19 1.15
N GLN A 314 -1.02 -19.60 2.26
CA GLN A 314 -0.49 -19.88 3.59
C GLN A 314 -0.48 -21.37 3.91
N GLN A 315 -1.54 -22.11 3.62
CA GLN A 315 -1.63 -23.55 3.88
C GLN A 315 -0.50 -24.32 3.17
N ARG A 316 -0.17 -23.94 1.93
CA ARG A 316 0.87 -24.58 1.11
C ARG A 316 2.29 -24.14 1.47
N LEU A 317 2.43 -22.89 1.95
CA LEU A 317 3.71 -22.35 2.41
C LEU A 317 4.13 -22.92 3.77
N ASN A 318 3.19 -23.03 4.72
CA ASN A 318 3.46 -23.39 6.13
C ASN A 318 4.34 -24.64 6.32
N PRO A 319 4.17 -25.76 5.58
CA PRO A 319 5.03 -26.95 5.73
C PRO A 319 6.52 -26.72 5.45
N HIS A 320 6.86 -25.64 4.73
CA HIS A 320 8.24 -25.32 4.34
C HIS A 320 8.84 -24.17 5.15
N MET A 321 8.07 -23.60 6.08
CA MET A 321 8.48 -22.44 6.87
C MET A 321 9.32 -22.83 8.10
N ASP A 322 10.20 -21.93 8.50
CA ASP A 322 10.93 -22.05 9.76
C ASP A 322 10.04 -21.48 10.88
N GLU A 323 9.84 -22.24 11.94
CA GLU A 323 9.02 -21.81 13.08
C GLU A 323 9.51 -20.50 13.72
N ARG A 324 10.81 -20.19 13.65
CA ARG A 324 11.36 -18.89 14.11
C ARG A 324 10.64 -17.72 13.45
N TYR A 325 10.37 -17.83 12.15
CA TYR A 325 9.73 -16.76 11.37
C TYR A 325 8.25 -16.58 11.78
N LEU A 326 7.55 -17.69 12.08
CA LEU A 326 6.18 -17.66 12.61
C LEU A 326 6.12 -17.09 14.04
N ARG A 327 7.07 -17.45 14.91
CA ARG A 327 7.15 -16.94 16.30
C ARG A 327 7.40 -15.42 16.32
N GLU A 328 8.24 -14.90 15.42
CA GLU A 328 8.46 -13.47 15.29
C GLU A 328 7.20 -12.72 14.81
N MET A 329 6.48 -13.25 13.82
CA MET A 329 5.20 -12.66 13.40
C MET A 329 4.15 -12.66 14.50
N ASP A 330 4.05 -13.73 15.28
CA ASP A 330 3.09 -13.84 16.36
C ASP A 330 3.40 -12.85 17.49
N ALA A 331 4.67 -12.71 17.86
CA ALA A 331 5.11 -11.71 18.83
C ALA A 331 4.88 -10.28 18.33
N LEU A 332 5.13 -10.02 17.04
CA LEU A 332 4.80 -8.75 16.38
C LEU A 332 3.29 -8.47 16.43
N ALA A 333 2.47 -9.47 16.12
CA ALA A 333 1.01 -9.35 16.12
C ALA A 333 0.50 -8.95 17.50
N GLN A 334 0.94 -9.67 18.53
CA GLN A 334 0.58 -9.42 19.92
C GLN A 334 1.00 -8.01 20.36
N ALA A 335 2.25 -7.61 20.09
CA ALA A 335 2.80 -6.31 20.48
C ALA A 335 2.12 -5.12 19.77
N ALA A 336 1.81 -5.28 18.47
CA ALA A 336 1.11 -4.29 17.68
C ALA A 336 -0.40 -4.29 17.95
N GLY A 337 -0.95 -5.33 18.56
CA GLY A 337 -2.39 -5.50 18.76
C GLY A 337 -3.14 -5.64 17.44
N VAL A 338 -2.60 -6.45 16.53
CA VAL A 338 -3.29 -6.95 15.32
C VAL A 338 -3.58 -8.44 15.52
N ALA A 339 -4.56 -9.00 14.78
CA ALA A 339 -4.81 -10.43 14.90
C ALA A 339 -3.60 -11.21 14.37
N ARG A 340 -3.28 -12.34 15.01
CA ARG A 340 -2.18 -13.24 14.60
C ARG A 340 -2.32 -13.63 13.12
N GLU A 341 -3.54 -13.97 12.72
CA GLU A 341 -3.86 -14.37 11.36
C GLU A 341 -3.57 -13.23 10.36
N GLU A 342 -3.90 -11.99 10.71
CA GLU A 342 -3.63 -10.82 9.86
C GLU A 342 -2.14 -10.55 9.71
N ALA A 343 -1.38 -10.61 10.81
CA ALA A 343 0.07 -10.39 10.75
C ALA A 343 0.76 -11.42 9.85
N ARG A 344 0.34 -12.69 9.95
CA ARG A 344 0.85 -13.77 9.10
C ARG A 344 0.46 -13.58 7.64
N LEU A 345 -0.83 -13.36 7.34
CA LEU A 345 -1.29 -13.15 5.97
C LEU A 345 -0.63 -11.92 5.33
N ALA A 346 -0.44 -10.83 6.07
CA ALA A 346 0.26 -9.64 5.56
C ALA A 346 1.72 -9.94 5.18
N ASN A 347 2.38 -10.86 5.89
CA ASN A 347 3.75 -11.30 5.59
C ASN A 347 3.85 -12.30 4.43
N PHE A 348 2.75 -12.97 4.05
CA PHE A 348 2.66 -13.81 2.85
C PHE A 348 2.24 -13.05 1.59
N PHE A 349 1.71 -11.83 1.76
CA PHE A 349 1.26 -10.99 0.66
C PHE A 349 2.30 -10.82 -0.47
N PRO A 350 3.62 -10.68 -0.20
CA PRO A 350 4.61 -10.55 -1.27
C PRO A 350 4.68 -11.75 -2.23
N GLU A 351 4.19 -12.94 -1.85
CA GLU A 351 4.13 -14.12 -2.73
C GLU A 351 3.17 -13.97 -3.92
N LEU A 352 2.49 -12.82 -4.02
CA LEU A 352 1.50 -12.51 -5.05
C LEU A 352 1.98 -11.41 -6.04
N PHE A 353 3.22 -10.89 -5.96
CA PHE A 353 3.66 -9.69 -6.73
C PHE A 353 5.12 -9.72 -7.27
N HIS A 354 5.48 -8.74 -8.12
CA HIS A 354 6.66 -8.77 -9.00
C HIS A 354 7.46 -7.44 -9.10
N CYS A 355 8.78 -7.48 -9.40
CA CYS A 355 9.73 -6.34 -9.24
C CYS A 355 10.96 -6.33 -10.22
N SER A 356 12.03 -5.51 -10.03
CA SER A 356 13.26 -5.41 -10.90
C SER A 356 14.60 -5.00 -10.20
N GLY A 357 15.81 -5.29 -10.73
CA GLY A 357 17.11 -5.04 -10.04
C GLY A 357 18.41 -5.37 -10.82
N PHE A 358 19.59 -4.87 -10.40
CA PHE A 358 20.88 -5.05 -11.10
C PHE A 358 22.11 -4.99 -10.17
N ALA A 359 23.28 -5.46 -10.65
CA ALA A 359 24.58 -5.23 -10.03
C ALA A 359 25.67 -4.93 -11.07
N VAL A 360 26.57 -3.98 -10.78
CA VAL A 360 27.71 -3.57 -11.62
C VAL A 360 28.96 -3.41 -10.75
N TRP A 361 30.14 -3.79 -11.23
CA TRP A 361 31.38 -3.70 -10.46
C TRP A 361 32.63 -3.62 -11.34
N GLY A 362 33.83 -3.69 -10.74
CA GLY A 362 35.07 -3.89 -11.51
C GLY A 362 35.30 -2.77 -12.53
N GLU A 363 35.68 -3.12 -13.75
CA GLU A 363 35.90 -2.15 -14.83
C GLU A 363 34.62 -1.39 -15.21
N ALA A 364 33.42 -1.86 -14.84
CA ALA A 364 32.20 -1.10 -15.06
C ALA A 364 32.10 0.14 -14.14
N THR A 365 32.87 0.20 -13.04
CA THR A 365 32.73 1.23 -12.00
C THR A 365 34.03 1.99 -11.73
N ARG A 366 33.91 3.25 -11.32
CA ARG A 366 35.07 4.05 -10.93
C ARG A 366 35.75 3.44 -9.70
N GLY A 367 37.03 3.11 -9.83
CA GLY A 367 37.83 2.52 -8.76
C GLY A 367 37.54 1.04 -8.48
N GLY A 368 36.78 0.36 -9.34
CA GLY A 368 36.54 -1.08 -9.20
C GLY A 368 35.59 -1.48 -8.06
N ARG A 369 34.75 -0.55 -7.59
CA ARG A 369 33.76 -0.78 -6.52
C ARG A 369 32.64 -1.72 -7.00
N ILE A 370 31.77 -2.15 -6.10
CA ILE A 370 30.58 -2.92 -6.46
C ILE A 370 29.31 -2.18 -6.05
N PHE A 371 28.38 -2.03 -6.99
CA PHE A 371 27.10 -1.37 -6.82
C PHE A 371 25.97 -2.33 -7.14
N HIS A 372 25.00 -2.45 -6.24
CA HIS A 372 23.80 -3.27 -6.42
C HIS A 372 22.56 -2.37 -6.29
N GLY A 373 21.86 -2.17 -7.40
CA GLY A 373 20.63 -1.38 -7.47
C GLY A 373 19.39 -2.27 -7.38
N ARG A 374 18.46 -1.91 -6.49
CA ARG A 374 17.19 -2.61 -6.30
C ARG A 374 16.00 -1.66 -6.52
N VAL A 375 15.08 -2.07 -7.39
CA VAL A 375 13.88 -1.31 -7.77
C VAL A 375 12.61 -2.10 -7.42
N LEU A 376 11.89 -1.64 -6.39
CA LEU A 376 10.58 -2.21 -6.05
C LEU A 376 9.49 -1.43 -6.75
N ASP A 377 8.93 -2.04 -7.81
CA ASP A 377 7.84 -1.50 -8.62
C ASP A 377 6.48 -1.94 -8.06
N TYR A 378 6.13 -1.46 -6.86
CA TYR A 378 4.99 -1.97 -6.10
C TYR A 378 4.04 -0.86 -5.66
N LEU A 379 2.86 -0.82 -6.29
CA LEU A 379 1.65 -0.13 -5.82
C LEU A 379 1.85 1.29 -5.24
N LYS A 380 2.70 2.12 -5.85
CA LYS A 380 2.79 3.55 -5.51
C LYS A 380 1.40 4.19 -5.48
N GLY A 381 1.09 4.95 -4.44
CA GLY A 381 -0.15 5.71 -4.27
C GLY A 381 -1.23 5.02 -3.45
N ILE A 382 -1.03 3.77 -3.00
CA ILE A 382 -1.96 3.10 -2.08
C ILE A 382 -1.65 3.37 -0.60
N GLY A 383 -0.60 4.16 -0.32
CA GLY A 383 -0.19 4.69 0.98
C GLY A 383 0.67 3.78 1.86
N LEU A 384 1.33 2.76 1.28
CA LEU A 384 2.33 1.96 2.01
C LEU A 384 3.60 2.75 2.31
N GLU A 385 3.91 3.78 1.51
CA GLU A 385 5.10 4.63 1.60
C GLU A 385 5.25 5.24 3.01
N GLN A 386 4.14 5.56 3.67
CA GLN A 386 4.12 6.12 5.03
C GLN A 386 4.69 5.15 6.08
N ASN A 387 4.76 3.86 5.77
CA ASN A 387 5.23 2.80 6.65
C ASN A 387 6.66 2.34 6.32
N ALA A 388 7.36 3.02 5.39
CA ALA A 388 8.73 2.70 5.03
C ALA A 388 9.69 2.84 6.22
N VAL A 389 10.62 1.90 6.35
CA VAL A 389 11.59 1.83 7.46
C VAL A 389 12.86 1.08 7.03
N VAL A 390 14.01 1.57 7.48
CA VAL A 390 15.28 0.85 7.44
C VAL A 390 15.40 0.03 8.72
N MET A 391 15.43 -1.29 8.62
CA MET A 391 15.48 -2.19 9.77
C MET A 391 16.88 -2.78 9.92
N VAL A 392 17.53 -2.57 11.07
CA VAL A 392 18.81 -3.17 11.45
C VAL A 392 18.51 -4.37 12.35
N MET A 393 18.68 -5.56 11.79
CA MET A 393 18.30 -6.83 12.37
C MET A 393 19.53 -7.50 13.01
N GLN A 394 19.47 -7.81 14.31
CA GLN A 394 20.56 -8.44 15.07
C GLN A 394 20.03 -9.68 15.80
N PRO A 395 19.84 -10.80 15.08
CA PRO A 395 19.28 -12.01 15.68
C PRO A 395 20.24 -12.60 16.73
N ASP A 396 19.69 -13.40 17.63
CA ASP A 396 20.44 -14.21 18.60
C ASP A 396 21.36 -15.25 17.92
N ARG A 397 21.05 -15.64 16.67
CA ARG A 397 21.80 -16.61 15.86
C ARG A 397 21.95 -16.11 14.43
N GLY A 398 23.15 -16.24 13.88
CA GLY A 398 23.48 -15.86 12.51
C GLY A 398 24.09 -14.46 12.42
N HIS A 399 24.07 -13.90 11.22
CA HIS A 399 24.60 -12.59 10.90
C HIS A 399 23.60 -11.48 11.16
N ALA A 400 24.08 -10.30 11.54
CA ALA A 400 23.29 -9.08 11.51
C ALA A 400 23.14 -8.57 10.06
N TRP A 401 22.01 -7.93 9.75
CA TRP A 401 21.77 -7.37 8.42
C TRP A 401 20.91 -6.11 8.45
N VAL A 402 20.94 -5.33 7.36
CA VAL A 402 19.93 -4.32 7.09
C VAL A 402 18.88 -4.88 6.15
N ASN A 403 17.62 -4.64 6.48
CA ASN A 403 16.45 -4.91 5.65
C ASN A 403 15.73 -3.59 5.37
N VAL A 404 15.66 -3.20 4.10
CA VAL A 404 14.92 -2.00 3.68
C VAL A 404 13.52 -2.44 3.27
N GLY A 405 12.51 -2.01 4.03
CA GLY A 405 11.15 -2.50 3.83
C GLY A 405 10.11 -1.64 4.55
N TYR A 406 9.09 -2.30 5.08
CA TYR A 406 7.93 -1.65 5.67
C TYR A 406 7.63 -2.22 7.05
N ALA A 407 7.09 -1.37 7.93
CA ALA A 407 6.72 -1.75 9.29
C ALA A 407 5.72 -2.90 9.30
N GLY A 408 6.03 -3.98 10.02
CA GLY A 408 5.21 -5.19 10.07
C GLY A 408 5.69 -6.32 9.16
N PHE A 409 6.63 -6.03 8.26
CA PHE A 409 7.26 -7.05 7.43
C PHE A 409 8.47 -7.67 8.14
N VAL A 410 8.38 -8.97 8.41
CA VAL A 410 9.37 -9.78 9.11
C VAL A 410 10.39 -10.41 8.13
N GLY A 411 9.99 -10.54 6.87
CA GLY A 411 10.78 -11.09 5.77
C GLY A 411 11.81 -10.12 5.22
N THR A 412 12.49 -10.53 4.14
CA THR A 412 13.50 -9.68 3.50
C THR A 412 13.40 -9.76 1.99
N VAL A 413 13.43 -8.59 1.33
CA VAL A 413 13.38 -8.45 -0.14
C VAL A 413 14.47 -7.52 -0.69
N THR A 414 15.07 -6.70 0.17
CA THR A 414 16.11 -5.71 -0.19
C THR A 414 17.04 -5.56 0.99
N ALA A 415 18.21 -6.20 0.93
CA ALA A 415 19.05 -6.33 2.10
C ALA A 415 20.54 -6.48 1.82
N MET A 416 21.32 -6.21 2.86
CA MET A 416 22.75 -6.44 2.93
C MET A 416 23.13 -6.88 4.34
N ASN A 417 23.96 -7.93 4.47
CA ASN A 417 24.42 -8.43 5.77
C ASN A 417 25.82 -7.91 6.15
N GLU A 418 26.18 -8.08 7.42
CA GLU A 418 27.49 -7.68 7.97
C GLU A 418 28.69 -8.43 7.35
N LYS A 419 28.43 -9.46 6.52
CA LYS A 419 29.44 -10.22 5.78
C LYS A 419 29.62 -9.73 4.34
N GLN A 420 29.06 -8.56 4.02
CA GLN A 420 29.20 -7.88 2.72
C GLN A 420 28.47 -8.60 1.57
N ILE A 421 27.45 -9.39 1.89
CA ILE A 421 26.53 -9.98 0.91
C ILE A 421 25.31 -9.07 0.79
N ALA A 422 24.98 -8.64 -0.43
CA ALA A 422 23.74 -7.91 -0.71
C ALA A 422 22.87 -8.67 -1.71
N ILE A 423 21.56 -8.64 -1.49
CA ILE A 423 20.56 -9.37 -2.27
C ILE A 423 19.33 -8.50 -2.57
N GLY A 424 18.81 -8.66 -3.78
CA GLY A 424 17.53 -8.12 -4.21
C GLY A 424 16.82 -9.15 -5.09
N GLU A 425 15.51 -9.30 -4.92
CA GLU A 425 14.68 -10.19 -5.75
C GLU A 425 14.07 -9.43 -6.92
N MET A 426 13.45 -10.10 -7.88
CA MET A 426 12.53 -9.55 -8.86
C MET A 426 11.47 -10.61 -9.09
N GLY A 427 10.20 -10.36 -8.79
CA GLY A 427 9.18 -11.36 -9.14
C GLY A 427 9.01 -11.51 -10.66
N GLY A 428 8.69 -12.74 -11.07
CA GLY A 428 8.41 -13.15 -12.44
C GLY A 428 6.94 -13.47 -12.64
N ARG A 429 6.61 -14.72 -12.97
CA ARG A 429 5.24 -15.27 -13.01
C ARG A 429 5.04 -16.31 -11.91
N GLY A 430 4.18 -17.30 -12.15
CA GLY A 430 4.06 -18.48 -11.29
C GLY A 430 3.20 -18.29 -10.04
N GLU A 431 2.40 -17.21 -9.94
CA GLU A 431 1.36 -17.11 -8.90
C GLU A 431 0.53 -18.40 -8.85
N GLY A 432 0.40 -18.98 -7.66
CA GLY A 432 -0.22 -20.29 -7.46
C GLY A 432 0.76 -21.46 -7.32
N GLN A 433 2.07 -21.26 -7.50
CA GLN A 433 3.10 -22.26 -7.22
C GLN A 433 3.68 -22.06 -5.80
N TRP A 434 2.89 -22.40 -4.79
CA TRP A 434 3.18 -22.08 -3.37
C TRP A 434 3.73 -23.25 -2.53
N ASP A 435 3.97 -24.42 -3.13
CA ASP A 435 4.51 -25.60 -2.41
C ASP A 435 6.03 -25.45 -2.21
N GLY A 436 6.42 -24.46 -1.43
CA GLY A 436 7.80 -24.14 -1.14
C GLY A 436 7.93 -23.10 -0.03
N LYS A 437 9.17 -22.72 0.26
CA LYS A 437 9.45 -21.70 1.25
C LYS A 437 9.15 -20.32 0.66
N PRO A 438 8.46 -19.42 1.40
CA PRO A 438 8.27 -18.05 0.95
C PRO A 438 9.59 -17.40 0.55
N MET A 439 9.62 -16.70 -0.58
CA MET A 439 10.79 -16.00 -1.11
C MET A 439 11.40 -15.07 -0.05
N ALA A 440 10.56 -14.34 0.67
CA ALA A 440 11.01 -13.41 1.70
C ALA A 440 11.70 -14.10 2.89
N GLN A 441 11.31 -15.34 3.22
CA GLN A 441 12.00 -16.15 4.22
C GLN A 441 13.30 -16.71 3.65
N LEU A 442 13.30 -17.16 2.40
CA LEU A 442 14.48 -17.70 1.74
C LEU A 442 15.60 -16.65 1.62
N LEU A 443 15.27 -15.41 1.27
CA LEU A 443 16.20 -14.27 1.26
C LEU A 443 16.71 -13.92 2.65
N ARG A 444 15.83 -13.97 3.66
CA ARG A 444 16.24 -13.77 5.05
C ARG A 444 17.23 -14.85 5.50
N GLU A 445 17.05 -16.11 5.10
CA GLU A 445 18.01 -17.17 5.41
C GLU A 445 19.38 -16.94 4.76
N VAL A 446 19.43 -16.36 3.55
CA VAL A 446 20.70 -15.91 2.95
C VAL A 446 21.35 -14.85 3.85
N MET A 447 20.58 -13.84 4.30
CA MET A 447 21.13 -12.79 5.16
C MET A 447 21.62 -13.32 6.51
N GLU A 448 20.90 -14.26 7.13
CA GLU A 448 21.25 -14.84 8.42
C GLU A 448 22.45 -15.80 8.36
N LYS A 449 22.64 -16.52 7.23
CA LYS A 449 23.57 -17.66 7.16
C LYS A 449 24.74 -17.50 6.19
N ALA A 450 24.60 -16.71 5.12
CA ALA A 450 25.63 -16.63 4.09
C ALA A 450 26.75 -15.65 4.48
N GLY A 451 27.97 -16.15 4.55
CA GLY A 451 29.17 -15.35 4.63
C GLY A 451 29.78 -15.05 3.26
N THR A 452 29.42 -15.81 2.21
CA THR A 452 30.01 -15.71 0.87
C THR A 452 28.95 -15.78 -0.23
N LEU A 453 29.31 -15.36 -1.46
CA LEU A 453 28.42 -15.46 -2.61
C LEU A 453 28.00 -16.92 -2.90
N ASP A 454 28.93 -17.87 -2.77
CA ASP A 454 28.68 -19.27 -3.09
C ASP A 454 27.74 -19.91 -2.06
N GLU A 455 27.89 -19.58 -0.77
CA GLU A 455 26.93 -19.99 0.27
C GLU A 455 25.53 -19.41 0.02
N ALA A 456 25.45 -18.14 -0.41
CA ALA A 456 24.17 -17.51 -0.74
C ALA A 456 23.48 -18.24 -1.90
N VAL A 457 24.22 -18.54 -2.98
CA VAL A 457 23.70 -19.31 -4.12
C VAL A 457 23.26 -20.70 -3.68
N GLU A 458 24.01 -21.38 -2.81
CA GLU A 458 23.69 -22.73 -2.37
C GLU A 458 22.45 -22.80 -1.48
N ILE A 459 22.25 -21.80 -0.60
CA ILE A 459 21.01 -21.67 0.19
C ILE A 459 19.80 -21.57 -0.75
N LEU A 460 19.88 -20.71 -1.77
CA LEU A 460 18.79 -20.56 -2.74
C LEU A 460 18.59 -21.82 -3.61
N ARG A 461 19.69 -22.50 -3.99
CA ARG A 461 19.66 -23.71 -4.82
C ARG A 461 19.03 -24.90 -4.09
N ARG A 462 19.33 -25.07 -2.80
CA ARG A 462 18.76 -26.15 -1.98
C ARG A 462 17.37 -25.86 -1.43
N GLY A 463 17.04 -24.58 -1.22
CA GLY A 463 15.74 -24.18 -0.70
C GLY A 463 14.59 -24.61 -1.63
N PRO A 464 13.47 -25.15 -1.09
CA PRO A 464 12.27 -25.35 -1.89
C PRO A 464 11.72 -23.97 -2.26
N ARG A 465 11.58 -23.68 -3.55
CA ARG A 465 11.21 -22.36 -4.06
C ARG A 465 9.74 -22.29 -4.43
N THR A 466 9.17 -21.10 -4.30
CA THR A 466 7.83 -20.75 -4.77
C THR A 466 7.93 -19.89 -6.02
N CYS A 467 6.82 -19.81 -6.76
CA CYS A 467 6.60 -18.90 -7.90
C CYS A 467 7.78 -18.84 -8.88
N GLU A 468 7.83 -17.83 -9.75
CA GLU A 468 9.02 -17.51 -10.51
C GLU A 468 9.62 -16.21 -9.95
N TYR A 469 10.90 -16.26 -9.62
CA TYR A 469 11.66 -15.12 -9.11
C TYR A 469 13.03 -15.07 -9.77
N TYR A 470 13.53 -13.85 -9.91
CA TYR A 470 14.90 -13.58 -10.29
C TYR A 470 15.61 -12.91 -9.12
N TYR A 471 16.92 -13.11 -9.01
CA TYR A 471 17.70 -12.57 -7.91
C TYR A 471 18.98 -11.97 -8.45
N VAL A 472 19.40 -10.86 -7.85
CA VAL A 472 20.78 -10.37 -7.97
C VAL A 472 21.42 -10.54 -6.61
N ILE A 473 22.62 -11.11 -6.57
CA ILE A 473 23.41 -11.25 -5.35
C ILE A 473 24.80 -10.74 -5.62
N SER A 474 25.32 -9.89 -4.73
CA SER A 474 26.67 -9.35 -4.80
C SER A 474 27.45 -9.62 -3.52
N ASP A 475 28.75 -9.82 -3.67
CA ASP A 475 29.71 -10.02 -2.57
C ASP A 475 30.80 -8.96 -2.66
N GLY A 476 30.84 -8.10 -1.63
CA GLY A 476 31.80 -7.00 -1.52
C GLY A 476 33.24 -7.44 -1.32
N LYS A 477 33.48 -8.63 -0.74
CA LYS A 477 34.84 -9.13 -0.49
C LYS A 477 35.51 -9.64 -1.75
N THR A 478 34.76 -10.40 -2.54
CA THR A 478 35.25 -11.01 -3.78
C THR A 478 35.00 -10.13 -5.00
N ARG A 479 34.20 -9.07 -4.87
CA ARG A 479 33.75 -8.19 -5.96
C ARG A 479 33.16 -9.00 -7.11
N ARG A 480 32.28 -9.93 -6.75
CA ARG A 480 31.52 -10.75 -7.70
C ARG A 480 30.04 -10.50 -7.49
N ALA A 481 29.25 -10.62 -8.55
CA ALA A 481 27.81 -10.77 -8.45
C ALA A 481 27.32 -11.88 -9.38
N VAL A 482 26.13 -12.41 -9.09
CA VAL A 482 25.42 -13.35 -9.95
C VAL A 482 23.97 -12.93 -10.09
N GLY A 483 23.42 -13.22 -11.27
CA GLY A 483 21.99 -13.25 -11.51
C GLY A 483 21.48 -14.66 -11.29
N ILE A 484 20.24 -14.82 -10.84
CA ILE A 484 19.59 -16.13 -10.74
C ILE A 484 18.19 -15.99 -11.33
N ALA A 485 17.80 -16.94 -12.17
CA ALA A 485 16.41 -17.14 -12.59
C ALA A 485 15.94 -18.46 -11.98
N ALA A 486 14.85 -18.42 -11.21
CA ALA A 486 14.38 -19.60 -10.49
C ALA A 486 12.86 -19.76 -10.54
N THR A 487 12.45 -21.03 -10.65
CA THR A 487 11.09 -21.50 -10.40
C THR A 487 11.15 -22.63 -9.37
N PRO A 488 10.05 -23.30 -8.99
CA PRO A 488 10.14 -24.48 -8.15
C PRO A 488 10.99 -25.59 -8.81
N ALA A 489 10.90 -25.71 -10.14
CA ALA A 489 11.56 -26.77 -10.91
C ALA A 489 12.91 -26.37 -11.54
N LYS A 490 13.17 -25.08 -11.73
CA LYS A 490 14.37 -24.58 -12.42
C LYS A 490 15.21 -23.68 -11.53
N PHE A 491 16.52 -23.75 -11.72
CA PHE A 491 17.49 -22.88 -11.04
C PHE A 491 18.66 -22.60 -11.98
N GLU A 492 18.63 -21.43 -12.61
CA GLU A 492 19.60 -21.00 -13.61
C GLU A 492 20.42 -19.85 -13.05
N VAL A 493 21.74 -19.98 -13.10
CA VAL A 493 22.67 -18.95 -12.63
C VAL A 493 23.20 -18.20 -13.85
N VAL A 494 23.00 -16.89 -13.87
CA VAL A 494 23.55 -15.96 -14.85
C VAL A 494 24.84 -15.38 -14.28
N LEU A 495 25.96 -15.81 -14.86
CA LEU A 495 27.28 -15.32 -14.47
C LEU A 495 27.57 -13.97 -15.12
N PRO A 496 28.45 -13.14 -14.53
CA PRO A 496 28.96 -11.97 -15.22
C PRO A 496 29.55 -12.32 -16.57
N ASN A 497 29.48 -11.37 -17.50
CA ASN A 497 30.08 -11.49 -18.83
C ASN A 497 29.46 -12.60 -19.69
N THR A 498 28.35 -13.19 -19.24
CA THR A 498 27.58 -14.19 -20.00
C THR A 498 26.26 -13.59 -20.48
N SER A 499 25.78 -14.05 -21.64
CA SER A 499 24.44 -13.73 -22.11
C SER A 499 23.48 -14.85 -21.74
N HIS A 500 22.21 -14.49 -21.58
CA HIS A 500 21.10 -15.43 -21.39
C HIS A 500 20.05 -15.17 -22.49
N PRO A 501 19.23 -16.14 -22.92
CA PRO A 501 18.22 -15.88 -23.95
C PRO A 501 17.26 -14.72 -23.63
N GLN A 502 16.98 -14.48 -22.34
CA GLN A 502 16.19 -13.34 -21.87
C GLN A 502 17.00 -12.07 -21.62
N LEU A 503 18.33 -12.17 -21.52
CA LEU A 503 19.27 -11.08 -21.23
C LEU A 503 20.42 -11.14 -22.26
N PRO A 504 20.17 -10.82 -23.54
CA PRO A 504 21.10 -11.11 -24.64
C PRO A 504 22.38 -10.26 -24.60
N HIS A 505 22.32 -9.07 -23.98
CA HIS A 505 23.44 -8.13 -23.92
C HIS A 505 24.38 -8.37 -22.73
N ALA A 506 25.38 -9.23 -22.90
CA ALA A 506 26.46 -9.36 -21.93
C ALA A 506 27.28 -8.06 -21.88
N ILE A 507 27.57 -7.58 -20.67
CA ILE A 507 28.50 -6.46 -20.42
C ILE A 507 29.55 -6.95 -19.43
N LYS A 508 30.81 -6.54 -19.66
CA LYS A 508 31.92 -6.88 -18.76
C LYS A 508 31.64 -6.36 -17.34
N ASP A 509 31.92 -7.15 -16.31
CA ASP A 509 31.76 -6.82 -14.89
C ASP A 509 30.36 -6.29 -14.51
N ALA A 510 29.33 -6.83 -15.14
CA ALA A 510 27.94 -6.47 -14.87
C ALA A 510 26.99 -7.67 -14.92
N VAL A 511 25.94 -7.60 -14.09
CA VAL A 511 24.78 -8.49 -14.08
C VAL A 511 23.54 -7.61 -14.08
N LEU A 512 22.83 -7.59 -15.21
CA LEU A 512 21.69 -6.70 -15.44
C LEU A 512 20.41 -7.52 -15.57
N LEU A 513 19.50 -7.41 -14.62
CA LEU A 513 18.21 -8.12 -14.67
C LEU A 513 17.06 -7.12 -14.80
N SER A 514 16.39 -7.15 -15.95
CA SER A 514 15.20 -6.35 -16.21
C SER A 514 14.41 -7.03 -17.34
N ALA A 515 13.34 -6.41 -17.83
CA ALA A 515 12.52 -6.98 -18.90
C ALA A 515 12.14 -5.96 -19.97
N GLY A 516 12.13 -6.40 -21.22
CA GLY A 516 11.72 -5.61 -22.38
C GLY A 516 12.50 -4.30 -22.51
N ASP A 517 11.81 -3.21 -22.85
CA ASP A 517 12.43 -1.89 -23.05
C ASP A 517 13.19 -1.37 -21.81
N ARG A 518 12.81 -1.83 -20.61
CA ARG A 518 13.51 -1.47 -19.36
C ARG A 518 14.88 -2.12 -19.28
N TYR A 519 15.03 -3.32 -19.84
CA TYR A 519 16.32 -3.99 -19.97
C TYR A 519 17.21 -3.28 -20.99
N GLU A 520 16.66 -2.97 -22.16
CA GLU A 520 17.39 -2.23 -23.19
C GLU A 520 17.87 -0.86 -22.69
N ALA A 521 17.02 -0.12 -21.97
CA ALA A 521 17.40 1.16 -21.36
C ALA A 521 18.49 1.02 -20.30
N LEU A 522 18.43 -0.03 -19.47
CA LEU A 522 19.46 -0.31 -18.46
C LEU A 522 20.80 -0.65 -19.13
N VAL A 523 20.78 -1.52 -20.14
CA VAL A 523 21.96 -1.90 -20.93
C VAL A 523 22.60 -0.68 -21.58
N ALA A 524 21.81 0.17 -22.23
CA ALA A 524 22.32 1.39 -22.87
C ALA A 524 23.03 2.30 -21.84
N ARG A 525 22.40 2.57 -20.71
CA ARG A 525 22.99 3.42 -19.65
C ARG A 525 24.27 2.85 -19.07
N VAL A 526 24.32 1.53 -18.86
CA VAL A 526 25.53 0.87 -18.34
C VAL A 526 26.65 0.93 -19.37
N LYS A 527 26.35 0.76 -20.67
CA LYS A 527 27.34 0.94 -21.75
C LYS A 527 27.85 2.38 -21.81
N ASP A 528 26.96 3.36 -21.74
CA ASP A 528 27.32 4.78 -21.80
C ASP A 528 28.17 5.22 -20.60
N GLY A 529 27.90 4.66 -19.42
CA GLY A 529 28.64 4.95 -18.18
C GLY A 529 29.84 4.05 -17.92
N PHE A 530 30.11 3.06 -18.76
CA PHE A 530 31.11 2.02 -18.51
C PHE A 530 32.49 2.61 -18.20
N GLY A 531 33.18 2.10 -17.17
CA GLY A 531 34.45 2.66 -16.68
C GLY A 531 34.32 3.90 -15.79
N GLY A 532 33.19 4.61 -15.85
CA GLY A 532 32.99 5.90 -15.20
C GLY A 532 31.96 5.90 -14.06
N LEU A 533 31.19 4.83 -13.85
CA LEU A 533 30.06 4.81 -12.91
C LEU A 533 30.50 5.12 -11.47
N THR A 534 29.96 6.20 -10.92
CA THR A 534 30.07 6.59 -9.50
C THR A 534 28.84 6.13 -8.72
N GLU A 535 28.80 6.39 -7.41
CA GLU A 535 27.59 6.17 -6.59
C GLU A 535 26.36 6.94 -7.12
N GLU A 536 26.58 8.15 -7.63
CA GLU A 536 25.54 8.95 -8.27
C GLU A 536 25.12 8.36 -9.61
N GLY A 537 26.09 8.02 -10.47
CA GLY A 537 25.82 7.37 -11.75
C GLY A 537 25.08 6.05 -11.60
N ALA A 538 25.41 5.25 -10.57
CA ALA A 538 24.73 4.00 -10.26
C ALA A 538 23.29 4.22 -9.77
N ARG A 539 23.02 5.29 -9.01
CA ARG A 539 21.64 5.68 -8.65
C ARG A 539 20.83 6.08 -9.88
N ASP A 540 21.46 6.76 -10.83
CA ASP A 540 20.81 7.19 -12.07
C ASP A 540 20.40 6.05 -13.00
N LEU A 541 21.07 4.89 -12.91
CA LEU A 541 20.64 3.68 -13.60
C LEU A 541 19.21 3.25 -13.23
N MET A 542 18.76 3.52 -11.99
CA MET A 542 17.43 3.17 -11.50
C MET A 542 16.31 4.12 -11.98
N LYS A 543 16.64 5.29 -12.54
CA LYS A 543 15.62 6.28 -12.97
C LYS A 543 14.75 5.74 -14.10
N ARG A 544 13.56 6.33 -14.29
CA ARG A 544 12.71 6.00 -15.45
C ARG A 544 13.48 6.14 -16.77
N PRO A 545 13.30 5.23 -17.75
CA PRO A 545 12.28 4.18 -17.80
C PRO A 545 12.66 2.83 -17.17
N VAL A 546 13.84 2.69 -16.54
CA VAL A 546 14.25 1.41 -15.93
C VAL A 546 13.30 0.99 -14.80
N CYS A 547 12.95 1.94 -13.92
CA CYS A 547 11.84 1.76 -12.98
C CYS A 547 10.48 2.12 -13.60
N MET A 548 9.41 1.55 -13.04
CA MET A 548 8.04 1.82 -13.46
C MET A 548 7.43 3.04 -12.74
N ASN A 549 6.21 3.43 -13.13
CA ASN A 549 5.40 4.41 -12.39
C ASN A 549 5.06 3.96 -10.97
N SER A 550 5.04 2.65 -10.73
CA SER A 550 4.78 2.03 -9.43
C SER A 550 6.01 1.97 -8.52
N ASN A 551 7.16 2.52 -8.94
CA ASN A 551 8.39 2.48 -8.15
C ASN A 551 8.23 3.17 -6.79
N ILE A 552 8.15 2.35 -5.73
CA ILE A 552 7.81 2.75 -4.37
C ILE A 552 9.03 2.86 -3.44
N HIS A 553 10.08 2.06 -3.69
CA HIS A 553 11.39 2.26 -3.10
C HIS A 553 12.51 2.00 -4.11
N SER A 554 13.67 2.61 -3.89
CA SER A 554 14.91 2.36 -4.62
C SER A 554 16.09 2.33 -3.66
N VAL A 555 16.93 1.31 -3.77
CA VAL A 555 18.10 1.15 -2.90
C VAL A 555 19.34 0.88 -3.73
N LEU A 556 20.41 1.62 -3.44
CA LEU A 556 21.76 1.30 -3.92
C LEU A 556 22.55 0.74 -2.75
N PHE A 557 23.14 -0.45 -2.88
CA PHE A 557 24.14 -0.97 -1.95
C PHE A 557 25.55 -0.84 -2.54
N ALA A 558 26.52 -0.53 -1.68
CA ALA A 558 27.95 -0.70 -1.92
C ALA A 558 28.54 -1.70 -0.91
N PRO A 559 28.43 -3.02 -1.18
CA PRO A 559 28.75 -4.05 -0.19
C PRO A 559 30.21 -4.08 0.27
N ASP A 560 31.13 -3.63 -0.57
CA ASP A 560 32.57 -3.50 -0.27
C ASP A 560 32.86 -2.59 0.95
N THR A 561 31.98 -1.62 1.19
CA THR A 561 32.09 -0.56 2.21
C THR A 561 30.96 -0.62 3.23
N LEU A 562 29.98 -1.51 3.02
CA LEU A 562 28.73 -1.59 3.78
C LEU A 562 27.90 -0.30 3.74
N ASP A 563 28.14 0.56 2.76
CA ASP A 563 27.33 1.74 2.48
C ASP A 563 26.05 1.36 1.72
N PHE A 564 24.98 2.11 1.96
CA PHE A 564 23.75 1.99 1.19
C PHE A 564 22.96 3.29 1.17
N TRP A 565 22.19 3.49 0.11
CA TRP A 565 21.38 4.69 -0.12
C TRP A 565 19.94 4.28 -0.37
N VAL A 566 19.01 4.85 0.39
CA VAL A 566 17.59 4.51 0.34
C VAL A 566 16.77 5.71 -0.11
N ALA A 567 15.91 5.51 -1.10
CA ALA A 567 14.88 6.45 -1.52
C ALA A 567 13.50 5.79 -1.48
N ASN A 568 12.48 6.53 -1.08
CA ASN A 568 11.08 6.10 -1.06
C ASN A 568 10.25 7.06 -1.91
N ALA A 569 9.20 6.54 -2.54
CA ALA A 569 8.28 7.36 -3.32
C ALA A 569 7.50 8.34 -2.43
N ASP A 570 7.08 9.45 -3.03
CA ASP A 570 6.18 10.42 -2.43
C ASP A 570 4.97 10.66 -3.35
N SER A 571 4.07 11.56 -2.97
CA SER A 571 2.88 11.84 -3.77
C SER A 571 3.18 12.46 -5.14
N GLN A 572 4.37 13.02 -5.36
CA GLN A 572 4.77 13.71 -6.58
C GLN A 572 5.70 12.85 -7.46
N ASN A 573 6.58 12.07 -6.84
CA ASN A 573 7.73 11.44 -7.47
C ASN A 573 7.77 9.94 -7.18
N VAL A 574 8.22 9.16 -8.16
CA VAL A 574 8.65 7.78 -7.91
C VAL A 574 9.93 7.77 -7.08
N ALA A 575 10.22 6.67 -6.38
CA ALA A 575 11.32 6.60 -5.43
C ALA A 575 12.69 6.97 -6.04
N SER A 576 13.00 6.50 -7.25
CA SER A 576 14.28 6.81 -7.92
C SER A 576 14.45 8.30 -8.28
N HIS A 577 13.40 9.12 -8.14
CA HIS A 577 13.41 10.56 -8.34
C HIS A 577 13.37 11.35 -7.02
N THR A 578 13.31 10.68 -5.86
CA THR A 578 13.35 11.34 -4.55
C THR A 578 14.75 11.35 -3.95
N ARG A 579 14.92 12.05 -2.82
CA ARG A 579 16.20 12.10 -2.11
C ARG A 579 16.58 10.71 -1.60
N PHE A 580 17.77 10.28 -1.99
CA PHE A 580 18.46 9.14 -1.39
C PHE A 580 19.11 9.55 -0.06
N THR A 581 18.79 8.83 1.01
CA THR A 581 19.45 8.97 2.32
C THR A 581 20.54 7.91 2.46
N ARG A 582 21.77 8.33 2.76
CA ARG A 582 22.93 7.45 2.94
C ARG A 582 22.97 6.87 4.35
N TYR A 583 23.38 5.61 4.44
CA TYR A 583 23.66 4.88 5.67
C TYR A 583 24.90 4.01 5.50
N ASN A 584 25.50 3.62 6.62
CA ASN A 584 26.54 2.59 6.66
C ASN A 584 26.18 1.51 7.70
N LEU A 585 26.12 0.24 7.29
CA LEU A 585 25.70 -0.85 8.19
C LEU A 585 26.70 -1.07 9.33
N ALA A 586 28.00 -0.92 9.10
CA ALA A 586 29.00 -1.07 10.17
C ALA A 586 28.80 0.00 11.26
N GLU A 587 28.61 1.26 10.86
CA GLU A 587 28.33 2.36 11.80
C GLU A 587 27.01 2.14 12.56
N LEU A 588 25.97 1.67 11.87
CA LEU A 588 24.69 1.33 12.50
C LEU A 588 24.82 0.24 13.56
N LEU A 589 25.73 -0.72 13.36
CA LEU A 589 26.07 -1.78 14.30
C LEU A 589 27.11 -1.35 15.36
N GLY A 590 27.62 -0.12 15.30
CA GLY A 590 28.66 0.37 16.21
C GLY A 590 30.04 -0.24 15.98
N ARG A 591 30.38 -0.55 14.71
CA ARG A 591 31.64 -1.17 14.29
C ARG A 591 32.40 -0.27 13.32
N ALA A 592 33.71 -0.50 13.17
CA ALA A 592 34.50 0.15 12.13
C ALA A 592 34.04 -0.34 10.74
N ALA A 593 33.88 0.60 9.80
CA ALA A 593 33.57 0.26 8.41
C ALA A 593 34.75 -0.50 7.76
N PRO A 594 34.48 -1.46 6.86
CA PRO A 594 35.54 -2.06 6.05
C PRO A 594 36.29 -0.97 5.29
N ALA A 595 37.62 -1.04 5.27
CA ALA A 595 38.42 -0.19 4.40
C ALA A 595 38.11 -0.58 2.95
N GLY A 596 37.36 0.27 2.23
CA GLY A 596 37.17 0.11 0.80
C GLY A 596 38.55 0.05 0.14
N THR A 597 38.87 -1.04 -0.53
CA THR A 597 40.16 -1.18 -1.19
C THR A 597 40.20 -0.24 -2.40
N GLU A 598 40.78 0.95 -2.23
CA GLU A 598 41.21 1.77 -3.37
C GLU A 598 42.09 0.88 -4.25
N GLY A 599 41.70 0.74 -5.53
CA GLY A 599 42.41 -0.12 -6.47
C GLY A 599 43.89 0.22 -6.45
N ALA A 600 44.72 -0.77 -6.16
CA ALA A 600 46.16 -0.68 -6.40
C ALA A 600 46.33 -0.29 -7.88
N GLY A 601 46.79 0.93 -8.12
CA GLY A 601 47.05 1.41 -9.47
C GLY A 601 48.03 0.49 -10.16
N LYS A 602 47.61 -0.04 -11.32
CA LYS A 602 48.43 -0.34 -12.48
C LYS A 602 47.58 -0.19 -13.73
#